data_AF-A0A6I3CMD8-F1
#
_entry.id   AF-A0A6I3CMD8-F1
#
_cell.length_a   1.000
_cell.length_b   1.000
_cell.length_c   1.000
_cell.angle_alpha   90.00
_cell.angle_beta   90.00
_cell.angle_gamma   90.00
#
_symmetry.space_group_name_H-M   'P 1'
#
loop_
_entity.id
_entity.type
_entity.pdbx_description
1 polymer ?
#
loop_
_entity_poly.entity_id
_entity_poly.type
_entity_poly.pdbx_seq_one_letter_code
_entity_poly.pdbx_strand_id
1 'polypeptide(L)' 'MSGTYRPDPARYDGRMPYRRTGVSGLQLPAISLGFWHNFGDDKPRETQRAIMQRAFDLGINHFDLANNYGPP' A
#
# COMPACT_ATOMS: atom_id res chain seq x y z
N MET A 1 7.42 5.85 22.68
CA MET A 1 6.14 5.14 22.50
C MET A 1 5.61 5.49 21.12
N SER A 2 5.54 4.55 20.18
CA SER A 2 4.91 4.80 18.89
C SER A 2 3.40 4.93 19.11
N GLY A 3 2.84 6.10 18.83
CA GLY A 3 1.39 6.31 18.88
C GLY A 3 0.65 5.41 17.89
N THR A 4 -0.65 5.19 18.14
CA THR A 4 -1.54 4.51 17.20
C THR A 4 -1.62 5.29 15.89
N TYR A 5 -1.30 4.64 14.77
CA TYR A 5 -1.44 5.24 13.44
C TYR A 5 -2.90 5.61 13.15
N ARG A 6 -3.11 6.85 12.68
CA ARG A 6 -4.38 7.36 12.18
C ARG A 6 -4.20 7.74 10.71
N PRO A 7 -4.90 7.08 9.77
CA PRO A 7 -4.79 7.41 8.35
C PRO A 7 -5.22 8.83 8.05
N ASP A 8 -4.64 9.44 7.01
CA ASP A 8 -5.07 10.73 6.47
C ASP A 8 -6.58 10.67 6.17
N PRO A 9 -7.43 11.49 6.83
CA PRO A 9 -8.86 11.50 6.60
C PRO A 9 -9.24 11.90 5.16
N ALA A 10 -8.35 12.61 4.46
CA ALA A 10 -8.52 13.06 3.08
C ALA A 10 -7.89 12.13 2.03
N ARG A 11 -7.45 10.92 2.39
CA ARG A 11 -6.81 9.96 1.44
C ARG A 11 -7.64 9.58 0.21
N TYR A 12 -8.94 9.87 0.21
CA TYR A 12 -9.88 9.64 -0.89
C TYR A 12 -10.50 10.93 -1.45
N ASP A 13 -9.81 12.06 -1.32
CA ASP A 13 -10.27 13.38 -1.81
C ASP A 13 -10.27 13.55 -3.34
N GLY A 14 -9.99 12.48 -4.09
CA GLY A 14 -9.91 12.48 -5.56
C GLY A 14 -8.49 12.58 -6.13
N ARG A 15 -7.46 12.79 -5.29
CA ARG A 15 -6.05 12.79 -5.75
C ARG A 15 -5.59 11.45 -6.34
N MET A 16 -6.13 10.34 -5.83
CA MET A 16 -5.89 8.98 -6.34
C MET A 16 -7.05 8.57 -7.25
N PRO A 17 -6.83 8.44 -8.57
CA PRO A 17 -7.86 7.92 -9.46
C PRO A 17 -8.07 6.43 -9.21
N TYR A 18 -9.32 5.99 -9.14
CA TYR A 18 -9.68 4.56 -9.07
C TYR A 18 -10.26 4.11 -10.41
N ARG A 19 -9.84 2.93 -10.87
CA ARG A 19 -10.21 2.35 -12.16
C ARG A 19 -10.85 1.00 -11.98
N ARG A 20 -11.94 0.72 -12.70
CA ARG A 20 -12.58 -0.59 -12.70
C ARG A 20 -11.64 -1.66 -13.27
N THR A 21 -11.63 -2.85 -12.67
CA THR A 21 -10.90 -4.00 -13.19
C THR A 21 -11.75 -4.73 -14.22
N GLY A 22 -11.58 -4.35 -15.49
CA GLY A 22 -12.39 -4.89 -16.59
C GLY A 22 -13.88 -4.63 -16.37
N VAL A 23 -14.71 -5.67 -16.55
CA VAL A 23 -16.17 -5.58 -16.39
C VAL A 23 -16.64 -5.81 -14.94
N SER A 24 -15.75 -6.04 -13.98
CA SER A 24 -16.15 -6.25 -12.58
C SER A 24 -16.48 -4.91 -11.89
N GLY A 25 -17.13 -4.99 -10.72
CA GLY A 25 -17.39 -3.83 -9.86
C GLY A 25 -16.18 -3.41 -9.01
N LEU A 26 -15.11 -4.19 -9.01
CA LEU A 26 -13.90 -3.89 -8.24
C LEU A 26 -13.15 -2.71 -8.89
N GLN A 27 -12.77 -1.75 -8.06
CA GLN A 27 -11.94 -0.62 -8.48
C GLN A 27 -10.58 -0.70 -7.78
N LEU A 28 -9.51 -0.56 -8.56
CA LEU A 28 -8.14 -0.50 -8.07
C LEU A 28 -7.59 0.92 -8.21
N PRO A 29 -6.63 1.33 -7.35
CA PRO A 29 -6.00 2.62 -7.47
C PRO A 29 -5.15 2.65 -8.74
N ALA A 30 -5.04 3.81 -9.39
CA ALA A 30 -4.22 3.98 -10.58
C ALA A 30 -2.75 3.61 -10.34
N ILE A 31 -2.30 3.66 -9.09
CA ILE A 31 -0.98 3.21 -8.61
C ILE A 31 -1.21 2.23 -7.46
N SER A 32 -0.62 1.04 -7.54
CA SER A 32 -0.63 0.01 -6.49
C SER A 32 0.75 -0.18 -5.90
N LEU A 33 0.85 -0.73 -4.68
CA LEU A 33 2.13 -1.02 -4.02
C LEU A 33 2.41 -2.53 -4.00
N GLY A 34 3.46 -2.96 -4.70
CA GLY A 34 3.93 -4.35 -4.66
C GLY A 34 5.03 -4.57 -3.60
N PHE A 35 5.00 -5.72 -2.94
CA PHE A 35 5.90 -6.04 -1.81
C PHE A 35 7.10 -6.90 -2.20
N TRP A 36 7.40 -7.02 -3.49
CA TRP A 36 8.47 -7.88 -3.99
C TRP A 36 9.83 -7.59 -3.34
N HIS A 37 10.20 -6.31 -3.26
CA HIS A 37 11.42 -5.85 -2.60
C HIS A 37 11.08 -4.89 -1.46
N ASN A 38 11.97 -4.83 -0.46
CA ASN A 38 11.92 -3.96 0.71
C ASN A 38 10.96 -4.37 1.84
N PHE A 39 10.29 -5.51 1.74
CA PHE A 39 9.37 -6.04 2.75
C PHE A 39 9.81 -7.39 3.32
N GLY A 40 11.08 -7.77 3.11
CA GLY A 40 11.71 -8.95 3.73
C GLY A 40 12.39 -8.62 5.06
N ASP A 41 12.86 -9.65 5.75
CA ASP A 41 13.54 -9.54 7.05
C ASP A 41 14.88 -8.77 6.98
N ASP A 42 15.40 -8.56 5.77
CA ASP A 42 16.61 -7.75 5.53
C ASP A 42 16.36 -6.24 5.66
N LYS A 43 15.10 -5.78 5.79
CA LYS A 43 14.75 -4.37 6.00
C LYS A 43 14.16 -4.10 7.37
N PRO A 44 14.47 -2.95 8.00
CA PRO A 44 13.84 -2.54 9.25
C PRO A 44 12.30 -2.49 9.14
N ARG A 45 11.61 -3.17 10.06
CA ARG A 45 10.14 -3.19 10.12
C ARG A 45 9.51 -1.80 10.20
N GLU A 46 10.21 -0.83 10.79
CA GLU A 46 9.77 0.56 10.85
C GLU A 46 9.70 1.20 9.45
N THR A 47 10.71 0.96 8.61
CA THR A 47 10.72 1.43 7.21
C THR A 47 9.57 0.81 6.42
N GLN A 48 9.37 -0.50 6.55
CA GLN A 48 8.25 -1.21 5.89
C GLN A 48 6.91 -0.58 6.29
N ARG A 49 6.70 -0.37 7.61
CA ARG A 49 5.50 0.27 8.15
C ARG A 49 5.31 1.69 7.62
N ALA A 50 6.36 2.50 7.57
CA ALA A 50 6.30 3.86 7.06
C ALA A 50 5.90 3.91 5.57
N ILE A 51 6.42 3.00 4.75
CA ILE A 51 6.04 2.87 3.33
C ILE A 51 4.56 2.52 3.20
N MET A 52 4.09 1.51 3.95
CA MET A 52 2.68 1.10 3.92
C MET A 52 1.72 2.22 4.33
N GLN A 53 2.04 2.92 5.43
CA GLN A 53 1.23 4.04 5.93
C GLN A 53 1.18 5.17 4.92
N ARG A 54 2.32 5.55 4.34
CA ARG A 54 2.37 6.61 3.34
C ARG A 54 1.58 6.25 2.08
N ALA A 55 1.67 5.01 1.61
CA ALA A 55 0.90 4.53 0.47
C ALA A 55 -0.61 4.65 0.74
N PHE A 56 -1.06 4.23 1.92
CA PHE A 56 -2.46 4.32 2.30
C PHE A 56 -2.96 5.75 2.47
N ASP A 57 -2.15 6.65 3.06
CA ASP A 57 -2.46 8.08 3.17
C ASP A 57 -2.57 8.76 1.79
N LEU A 58 -1.91 8.21 0.77
CA LEU A 58 -2.00 8.66 -0.62
C LEU A 58 -3.17 8.02 -1.39
N GLY A 59 -3.98 7.19 -0.74
CA GLY A 59 -5.14 6.52 -1.35
C GLY A 59 -4.82 5.17 -2.01
N ILE A 60 -3.60 4.64 -1.88
CA ILE A 60 -3.33 3.28 -2.36
C ILE A 60 -4.05 2.29 -1.43
N ASN A 61 -5.02 1.55 -1.97
CA ASN A 61 -5.78 0.52 -1.27
C ASN A 61 -5.55 -0.90 -1.83
N HIS A 62 -4.56 -1.05 -2.71
CA HIS A 62 -4.15 -2.34 -3.28
C HIS A 62 -2.67 -2.60 -2.97
N PHE A 63 -2.43 -3.66 -2.22
CA PHE A 63 -1.11 -4.16 -1.81
C PHE A 63 -0.92 -5.55 -2.41
N ASP A 64 0.08 -5.71 -3.26
CA ASP A 64 0.35 -6.96 -3.99
C ASP A 64 1.47 -7.77 -3.32
N LEU A 65 1.23 -9.07 -3.14
CA LEU A 65 2.13 -10.02 -2.48
C LEU A 65 2.18 -11.34 -3.27
N ALA A 66 3.27 -12.09 -3.10
CA ALA A 66 3.38 -13.49 -3.50
C ALA A 66 4.08 -14.32 -2.42
N ASN A 67 3.97 -15.64 -2.52
CA ASN A 67 4.52 -16.60 -1.55
C ASN A 67 6.05 -16.54 -1.39
N ASN A 68 6.78 -16.07 -2.40
CA ASN A 68 8.24 -15.99 -2.43
C ASN A 68 8.79 -14.56 -2.47
N TYR A 69 7.97 -13.54 -2.18
CA TYR A 69 8.47 -12.17 -2.04
C TYR A 69 9.37 -12.03 -0.82
N GLY A 70 10.41 -11.20 -0.94
CA GLY A 70 11.56 -11.17 -0.03
C GLY A 70 12.84 -11.71 -0.70
N PRO A 71 13.97 -11.75 0.01
CA PRO A 71 15.12 -12.53 -0.43
C PRO A 71 14.79 -14.04 -0.43
N PRO A 72 15.35 -14.84 -1.35
CA PRO A 72 15.28 -16.31 -1.27
C PRO A 72 15.97 -16.85 -0.02
#